data_AF-A0A8T5AES3-F1
#
_entry.id   AF-A0A8T5AES3-F1
#
_cell.length_a   1.000
_cell.length_b   1.000
_cell.length_c   1.000
_cell.angle_alpha   90.00
_cell.angle_beta   90.00
_cell.angle_gamma   90.00
#
_symmetry.space_group_name_H-M   'P 1'
#
loop_
_entity.id
_entity.type
_entity.pdbx_description
1 polymer ?
#
loop_
_entity_poly.entity_id
_entity_poly.type
_entity_poly.pdbx_seq_one_letter_code
_entity_poly.pdbx_strand_id
1 'polypeptide(L)'
;MVFIFSSGGSSGTLGRDDVFIEAFRETSRRIFCSSLGESAGEAVIFLLKEAMKSDPFVALWENPKIFYNEMVKVFGEGAKILINLLITTVNQECGLNMDPKHFLDLMCEGSQKSLNEIRSFIRRVAEIRGGGIKS
;
A
#
# COMPACT_ATOMS: atom_id res chain seq x y z
N MET A 1 18.66 32.20 30.43
CA MET A 1 18.05 30.86 30.43
C MET A 1 17.69 30.53 28.99
N VAL A 2 18.50 29.71 28.33
CA VAL A 2 18.32 29.29 26.92
C VAL A 2 18.03 27.81 26.95
N PHE A 3 16.85 27.40 26.50
CA PHE A 3 16.51 26.00 26.31
C PHE A 3 16.93 25.59 24.90
N ILE A 4 17.98 24.79 24.80
CA ILE A 4 18.32 24.08 23.58
C ILE A 4 17.41 22.85 23.53
N PHE A 5 16.48 22.82 22.57
CA PHE A 5 15.77 21.59 22.23
C PHE A 5 16.73 20.69 21.44
N SER A 6 17.28 19.69 22.13
CA SER A 6 17.79 18.47 21.48
C SER A 6 16.61 17.68 20.94
N SER A 7 16.27 17.88 19.67
CA SER A 7 15.48 16.91 18.91
C SER A 7 16.40 15.80 18.40
N GLY A 8 16.71 14.86 19.29
CA GLY A 8 17.13 13.53 18.89
C GLY A 8 15.91 12.75 18.40
N GLY A 9 15.83 12.48 17.10
CA GLY A 9 14.81 11.63 16.50
C GLY A 9 15.41 10.84 15.35
N SER A 10 15.52 9.52 15.54
CA SER A 10 16.08 8.52 14.61
C SER A 10 15.72 8.72 13.14
N SER A 11 16.70 9.13 12.33
CA SER A 11 16.62 9.19 10.86
C SER A 11 17.34 8.00 10.19
N GLY A 12 17.00 6.78 10.61
CA GLY A 12 17.69 5.56 10.17
C GLY A 12 16.86 4.60 9.30
N THR A 13 15.53 4.68 9.33
CA THR A 13 14.64 3.65 8.76
C THR A 13 13.77 4.13 7.59
N LEU A 14 13.53 5.44 7.46
CA LEU A 14 12.64 6.01 6.43
C LEU A 14 13.13 5.70 5.01
N GLY A 15 14.41 5.91 4.72
CA GLY A 15 14.93 5.74 3.35
C GLY A 15 14.87 4.32 2.77
N ARG A 16 14.76 3.27 3.60
CA ARG A 16 14.64 1.89 3.11
C ARG A 16 13.18 1.50 2.85
N ASP A 17 12.27 1.95 3.71
CA ASP A 17 10.85 1.63 3.57
C ASP A 17 10.22 2.37 2.39
N ASP A 18 10.70 3.59 2.08
CA ASP A 18 10.25 4.39 0.92
C ASP A 18 10.38 3.62 -0.40
N VAL A 19 11.45 2.83 -0.58
CA VAL A 19 11.66 2.02 -1.79
C VAL A 19 10.56 0.97 -1.95
N PHE A 20 10.14 0.35 -0.83
CA PHE A 20 9.08 -0.66 -0.87
C PHE A 20 7.71 -0.03 -1.14
N ILE A 21 7.44 1.12 -0.52
CA ILE A 21 6.20 1.88 -0.72
C ILE A 21 6.10 2.34 -2.17
N GLU A 22 7.19 2.88 -2.74
CA GLU A 22 7.20 3.37 -4.11
C GLU A 22 7.02 2.24 -5.14
N ALA A 23 7.69 1.11 -4.96
CA ALA A 23 7.51 -0.03 -5.85
C ALA A 23 6.06 -0.57 -5.82
N PHE A 24 5.44 -0.57 -4.64
CA PHE A 24 4.06 -1.01 -4.50
C PHE A 24 3.06 0.02 -5.03
N ARG A 25 3.34 1.31 -4.88
CA ARG A 25 2.58 2.40 -5.53
C ARG A 25 2.55 2.22 -7.03
N GLU A 26 3.72 2.10 -7.66
CA GLU A 26 3.84 1.97 -9.11
C GLU A 26 3.12 0.70 -9.60
N THR A 27 3.29 -0.41 -8.87
CA THR A 27 2.60 -1.67 -9.16
C THR A 27 1.08 -1.48 -9.09
N SER A 28 0.57 -0.83 -8.04
CA SER A 28 -0.86 -0.62 -7.84
C SER A 28 -1.44 0.31 -8.91
N ARG A 29 -0.73 1.40 -9.25
CA ARG A 29 -1.10 2.32 -10.33
C ARG A 29 -1.26 1.59 -11.65
N ARG A 30 -0.25 0.82 -12.05
CA ARG A 30 -0.28 0.02 -13.27
C ARG A 30 -1.43 -0.98 -13.28
N ILE A 31 -1.69 -1.65 -12.16
CA ILE A 31 -2.79 -2.62 -12.05
C ILE A 31 -4.15 -1.93 -12.21
N PHE A 32 -4.39 -0.80 -11.53
CA PHE A 32 -5.66 -0.10 -11.67
C PHE A 32 -5.87 0.46 -13.09
N CYS A 33 -4.86 1.09 -13.69
CA CYS A 33 -4.96 1.63 -15.04
C CYS A 33 -5.15 0.54 -16.10
N SER A 34 -4.46 -0.60 -15.98
CA SER A 34 -4.64 -1.72 -16.91
C SER A 34 -5.96 -2.46 -16.74
N SER A 35 -6.51 -2.53 -15.52
CA SER A 35 -7.74 -3.28 -15.23
C SER A 35 -9.01 -2.47 -15.44
N LEU A 36 -8.98 -1.16 -15.17
CA LEU A 36 -10.15 -0.27 -15.22
C LEU A 36 -10.12 0.67 -16.43
N GLY A 37 -8.98 0.76 -17.13
CA GLY A 37 -8.67 1.80 -18.10
C GLY A 37 -7.94 2.98 -17.46
N GLU A 38 -7.09 3.65 -18.24
CA GLU A 38 -6.16 4.70 -17.78
C GLU A 38 -6.87 5.77 -16.93
N SER A 39 -7.93 6.37 -17.46
CA SER A 39 -8.65 7.45 -16.77
C SER A 39 -9.32 7.00 -15.47
N ALA A 40 -9.88 5.78 -15.44
CA ALA A 40 -10.55 5.26 -14.25
C ALA A 40 -9.55 4.83 -13.18
N GLY A 41 -8.43 4.23 -13.57
CA GLY A 41 -7.34 3.89 -12.66
C GLY A 41 -6.75 5.12 -11.97
N GLU A 42 -6.46 6.17 -12.75
CA GLU A 42 -6.00 7.45 -12.20
C GLU A 42 -7.02 8.09 -11.27
N ALA A 43 -8.32 8.05 -11.63
CA ALA A 43 -9.38 8.58 -10.79
C ALA A 43 -9.45 7.87 -9.43
N VAL A 44 -9.27 6.54 -9.38
CA VAL A 44 -9.24 5.79 -8.11
C VAL A 44 -8.10 6.29 -7.21
N ILE A 45 -6.89 6.41 -7.74
CA ILE A 45 -5.71 6.85 -6.97
C ILE A 45 -5.90 8.30 -6.50
N PHE A 46 -6.43 9.16 -7.37
CA PHE A 46 -6.73 10.54 -7.06
C PHE A 46 -7.74 10.66 -5.91
N LEU A 47 -8.86 9.93 -5.98
CA LEU A 47 -9.89 9.95 -4.93
C LEU A 47 -9.35 9.45 -3.58
N LEU A 48 -8.48 8.43 -3.58
CA LEU A 48 -7.82 7.96 -2.36
C LEU A 48 -6.91 9.02 -1.74
N LYS A 49 -6.11 9.70 -2.57
CA LYS A 49 -5.23 10.78 -2.12
C LYS A 49 -6.02 11.95 -1.53
N GLU A 50 -7.11 12.34 -2.18
CA GLU A 50 -8.00 13.40 -1.67
C GLU A 50 -8.65 13.01 -0.33
N ALA A 51 -9.11 11.77 -0.19
CA ALA A 51 -9.73 11.30 1.05
C ALA A 51 -8.75 11.28 2.23
N MET A 52 -7.51 10.82 2.00
CA MET A 52 -6.52 10.64 3.07
C MET A 52 -5.72 11.92 3.39
N LYS A 53 -5.79 12.94 2.52
CA LYS A 53 -4.97 14.17 2.59
C LYS A 53 -3.47 13.89 2.68
N SER A 54 -3.07 12.71 2.26
CA SER A 54 -1.72 12.18 2.32
C SER A 54 -1.54 11.16 1.21
N ASP A 55 -0.34 10.63 1.12
CA ASP A 55 -0.06 9.58 0.18
C ASP A 55 -0.78 8.26 0.56
N PRO A 56 -1.62 7.69 -0.32
CA PRO A 56 -2.43 6.52 0.04
C PRO A 56 -1.57 5.28 0.34
N PHE A 57 -0.40 5.13 -0.28
CA PHE A 57 0.45 3.96 -0.06
C PHE A 57 1.32 4.11 1.20
N VAL A 58 1.66 5.34 1.58
CA VAL A 58 2.22 5.61 2.92
C VAL A 58 1.17 5.31 3.99
N ALA A 59 -0.08 5.75 3.79
CA ALA A 59 -1.17 5.46 4.72
C ALA A 59 -1.42 3.95 4.87
N LEU A 60 -1.37 3.19 3.76
CA LEU A 60 -1.42 1.73 3.79
C LEU A 60 -0.25 1.14 4.60
N TRP A 61 0.96 1.66 4.40
CA TRP A 61 2.15 1.18 5.11
C TRP A 61 2.12 1.44 6.62
N GLU A 62 1.60 2.60 7.01
CA GLU A 62 1.53 3.02 8.42
C GLU A 62 0.34 2.41 9.15
N ASN A 63 -0.85 2.47 8.55
CA ASN A 63 -2.08 2.04 9.17
C ASN A 63 -3.08 1.47 8.12
N PRO A 64 -2.97 0.18 7.78
CA PRO A 64 -3.84 -0.49 6.82
C PRO A 64 -5.33 -0.40 7.15
N LYS A 65 -5.67 -0.32 8.45
CA LYS A 65 -7.06 -0.22 8.92
C LYS A 65 -7.68 1.12 8.60
N ILE A 66 -6.94 2.21 8.87
CA ILE A 66 -7.38 3.55 8.49
C ILE A 66 -7.48 3.65 6.98
N PHE A 67 -6.49 3.15 6.25
CA PHE A 67 -6.52 3.10 4.79
C PHE A 67 -7.79 2.42 4.27
N TYR A 68 -8.11 1.22 4.75
CA TYR A 68 -9.31 0.49 4.32
C TYR A 68 -10.59 1.25 4.69
N ASN A 69 -10.67 1.85 5.87
CA ASN A 69 -11.84 2.64 6.27
C ASN A 69 -12.06 3.85 5.34
N GLU A 70 -10.99 4.54 4.92
CA GLU A 70 -11.10 5.63 3.95
C GLU A 70 -11.52 5.12 2.56
N MET A 71 -11.01 3.95 2.12
CA MET A 71 -11.50 3.32 0.89
C MET A 71 -13.01 3.06 0.95
N VAL A 72 -13.51 2.53 2.07
CA VAL A 72 -14.95 2.25 2.25
C VAL A 72 -15.77 3.53 2.24
N LYS A 73 -15.28 4.65 2.79
CA LYS A 73 -15.99 5.93 2.72
C LYS A 73 -16.11 6.46 1.29
N VAL A 74 -15.08 6.27 0.47
CA VAL A 74 -15.06 6.76 -0.92
C VAL A 74 -15.84 5.83 -1.87
N PHE A 75 -15.65 4.52 -1.73
CA PHE A 75 -16.10 3.54 -2.72
C PHE A 75 -17.19 2.59 -2.20
N GLY A 76 -17.56 2.66 -0.92
CA GLY A 76 -18.52 1.74 -0.30
C GLY A 76 -18.07 0.29 -0.44
N GLU A 77 -18.96 -0.57 -0.93
CA GLU A 77 -18.66 -1.98 -1.21
C GLU A 77 -17.56 -2.16 -2.28
N GLY A 78 -17.36 -1.16 -3.14
CA GLY A 78 -16.32 -1.14 -4.16
C GLY A 78 -14.90 -1.21 -3.57
N ALA A 79 -14.69 -0.82 -2.31
CA ALA A 79 -13.39 -0.94 -1.64
C ALA A 79 -12.89 -2.39 -1.61
N LYS A 80 -13.77 -3.34 -1.29
CA LYS A 80 -13.44 -4.77 -1.27
C LYS A 80 -13.11 -5.28 -2.67
N ILE A 81 -13.84 -4.83 -3.69
CA ILE A 81 -13.62 -5.21 -5.08
C ILE A 81 -12.24 -4.71 -5.54
N LEU A 82 -11.89 -3.47 -5.24
CA LEU A 82 -10.61 -2.87 -5.62
C LEU A 82 -9.42 -3.57 -4.93
N ILE A 83 -9.53 -3.89 -3.64
CA ILE A 83 -8.49 -4.67 -2.95
C ILE A 83 -8.38 -6.08 -3.53
N ASN A 84 -9.52 -6.76 -3.76
CA ASN A 84 -9.50 -8.09 -4.35
C ASN A 84 -8.85 -8.09 -5.73
N LEU A 85 -9.19 -7.12 -6.58
CA LEU A 85 -8.55 -6.91 -7.87
C LEU A 85 -7.04 -6.72 -7.71
N LEU A 86 -6.62 -5.79 -6.84
CA LEU A 86 -5.20 -5.50 -6.62
C LEU A 86 -4.42 -6.74 -6.19
N ILE A 87 -4.86 -7.44 -5.14
CA ILE A 87 -4.13 -8.58 -4.60
C ILE A 87 -4.15 -9.78 -5.55
N THR A 88 -5.28 -10.03 -6.23
CA THR A 88 -5.36 -11.10 -7.23
C THR A 88 -4.37 -10.86 -8.37
N THR A 89 -4.32 -9.64 -8.92
CA THR A 89 -3.41 -9.31 -10.02
C THR A 89 -1.95 -9.32 -9.55
N VAL A 90 -1.64 -8.81 -8.35
CA VAL A 90 -0.30 -8.91 -7.76
C VAL A 90 0.15 -10.37 -7.64
N ASN A 91 -0.72 -11.27 -7.16
CA ASN A 91 -0.40 -12.69 -7.07
C ASN A 91 -0.09 -13.30 -8.44
N GLN A 92 -0.91 -13.00 -9.44
CA GLN A 92 -0.73 -13.50 -10.81
C GLN A 92 0.59 -13.03 -11.43
N GLU A 93 0.93 -11.76 -11.27
CA GLU A 93 2.11 -11.18 -11.90
C GLU A 93 3.42 -11.43 -11.14
N CYS A 94 3.35 -11.58 -9.82
CA CYS A 94 4.52 -11.78 -8.97
C CYS A 94 4.69 -13.24 -8.50
N GLY A 95 3.80 -14.16 -8.88
CA GLY A 95 3.85 -15.55 -8.41
C GLY A 95 3.68 -15.70 -6.89
N LEU A 96 2.95 -14.77 -6.26
CA LEU A 96 2.65 -14.78 -4.83
C LEU A 96 1.30 -15.49 -4.57
N ASN A 97 1.04 -15.86 -3.31
CA ASN A 97 -0.17 -16.61 -2.92
C ASN A 97 -0.97 -15.94 -1.78
N MET A 98 -0.96 -14.61 -1.70
CA MET A 98 -1.70 -13.90 -0.66
C MET A 98 -3.20 -14.00 -0.94
N ASP A 99 -3.97 -14.72 -0.11
CA ASP A 99 -5.43 -14.76 -0.26
C ASP A 99 -6.01 -13.33 -0.11
N PRO A 100 -6.75 -12.80 -1.09
CA PRO A 100 -7.31 -11.45 -1.00
C PRO A 100 -8.24 -11.25 0.19
N LYS A 101 -8.99 -12.30 0.59
CA LYS A 101 -9.86 -12.23 1.76
C LYS A 101 -9.02 -12.15 3.04
N HIS A 102 -8.01 -13.00 3.18
CA HIS A 102 -7.04 -12.89 4.28
C HIS A 102 -6.38 -11.51 4.34
N PHE A 103 -5.95 -10.95 3.20
CA PHE A 103 -5.37 -9.60 3.17
C PHE A 103 -6.34 -8.54 3.70
N LEU A 104 -7.61 -8.60 3.31
CA LEU A 104 -8.66 -7.72 3.86
C LEU A 104 -8.87 -7.92 5.37
N ASP A 105 -8.87 -9.17 5.85
CA ASP A 105 -8.99 -9.49 7.27
C ASP A 105 -7.83 -8.89 8.07
N LEU A 106 -6.59 -8.98 7.55
CA LEU A 106 -5.40 -8.35 8.13
C LEU A 106 -5.55 -6.82 8.22
N MET A 107 -6.09 -6.18 7.18
CA MET A 107 -6.34 -4.73 7.18
C MET A 107 -7.37 -4.35 8.25
N CYS A 108 -8.44 -5.14 8.41
CA CYS A 108 -9.50 -4.86 9.37
C CYS A 108 -9.08 -5.10 10.83
N GLU A 109 -8.28 -6.15 11.06
CA GLU A 109 -7.76 -6.49 12.39
C GLU A 109 -6.88 -5.35 12.92
N GLY A 110 -5.89 -4.92 12.14
CA GLY A 110 -4.99 -3.81 12.49
C GLY A 110 -4.05 -4.10 13.67
N SER A 111 -3.83 -5.37 14.02
CA SER A 111 -2.85 -5.74 15.04
C SER A 111 -1.42 -5.57 14.51
N GLN A 112 -0.42 -5.50 15.41
CA GLN A 112 0.98 -5.41 14.99
C GLN A 112 1.41 -6.61 14.14
N LYS A 113 0.83 -7.80 14.40
CA LYS A 113 1.06 -9.00 13.59
C LYS A 113 0.53 -8.80 12.17
N SER A 114 -0.71 -8.33 12.03
CA SER A 114 -1.33 -8.09 10.72
C SER A 114 -0.56 -7.03 9.92
N LEU A 115 -0.12 -5.96 10.58
CA LEU A 115 0.71 -4.93 9.98
C LEU A 115 2.03 -5.49 9.45
N ASN A 116 2.71 -6.31 10.25
CA ASN A 116 3.98 -6.93 9.84
C ASN A 116 3.81 -7.87 8.65
N GLU A 117 2.69 -8.60 8.58
CA GLU A 117 2.39 -9.51 7.49
C GLU A 117 2.09 -8.75 6.18
N ILE A 118 1.29 -7.68 6.24
CA ILE A 118 1.05 -6.79 5.09
C ILE A 118 2.37 -6.19 4.59
N ARG A 119 3.22 -5.67 5.50
CA ARG A 119 4.53 -5.12 5.13
C ARG A 119 5.44 -6.18 4.52
N SER A 120 5.41 -7.41 5.02
CA SER A 120 6.18 -8.52 4.44
C SER A 120 5.72 -8.83 3.02
N PHE A 121 4.41 -8.83 2.77
CA PHE A 121 3.87 -8.99 1.43
C PHE A 121 4.30 -7.86 0.48
N ILE A 122 4.16 -6.60 0.90
CA ILE A 122 4.59 -5.42 0.12
C ILE A 122 6.09 -5.49 -0.22
N ARG A 123 6.93 -5.87 0.74
CA ARG A 123 8.38 -6.06 0.52
C ARG A 123 8.66 -7.11 -0.54
N ARG A 124 7.98 -8.26 -0.51
CA ARG A 124 8.13 -9.30 -1.53
C ARG A 124 7.76 -8.80 -2.93
N VAL A 125 6.69 -8.02 -3.04
CA VAL A 125 6.33 -7.38 -4.33
C VAL A 125 7.47 -6.48 -4.81
N ALA A 126 7.99 -5.64 -3.94
CA ALA A 126 9.08 -4.73 -4.27
C ALA A 126 10.38 -5.46 -4.64
N GLU A 127 10.73 -6.56 -3.96
CA GLU A 127 11.90 -7.38 -4.27
C GLU A 127 11.79 -8.00 -5.67
N ILE A 128 10.61 -8.50 -6.04
CA ILE A 128 10.36 -9.09 -7.37
C ILE A 128 10.45 -8.04 -8.47
N ARG A 129 9.92 -6.83 -8.21
CA ARG A 129 9.96 -5.72 -9.19
C ARG A 129 11.32 -5.02 -9.27
N GLY A 130 12.04 -4.94 -8.15
CA GLY A 130 13.39 -4.37 -8.06
C GLY A 130 14.50 -5.32 -8.48
N GLY A 131 14.26 -6.63 -8.47
CA GLY A 131 15.20 -7.68 -8.90
C GLY A 131 15.44 -7.74 -10.43
N GLY A 132 14.71 -6.95 -11.22
CA GLY A 132 14.88 -6.86 -12.68
C GLY A 132 16.15 -6.12 -13.15
N ILE A 133 16.93 -5.54 -12.25
CA ILE A 133 18.27 -5.00 -12.55
C ILE A 133 19.31 -6.03 -12.09
N LYS A 134 19.43 -7.15 -12.81
CA LYS A 134 20.62 -8.01 -12.92
C LYS A 134 20.26 -9.26 -13.73
N SER A 135 20.46 -9.20 -15.03
CA SER A 135 21.04 -10.28 -15.85
C SER A 135 21.56 -9.68 -17.14
#